data_AF-R7M7A7-F1
#
_entry.id   AF-R7M7A7-F1
#
_cell.length_a   1.000
_cell.length_b   1.000
_cell.length_c   1.000
_cell.angle_alpha   90.00
_cell.angle_beta   90.00
_cell.angle_gamma   90.00
#
_symmetry.space_group_name_H-M   'P 1'
#
loop_
_entity.id
_entity.type
_entity.pdbx_description
1 polymer ?
#
loop_
_entity_poly.entity_id
_entity_poly.type
_entity_poly.pdbx_seq_one_letter_code
_entity_poly.pdbx_strand_id
1 'polypeptide(L)'
;MNKVFIIGKIITEVKFDFILNSKHISIARLGVTAMCDKQEINVIAYDEMADYVYAKIKQKHIVMINGYLEYDKVILEDIQILL
;
A
#
# COMPACT_ATOMS: atom_id res chain seq x y z
N MET A 1 18.37 5.47 -7.82
CA MET A 1 17.85 4.99 -6.52
C MET A 1 16.37 5.37 -6.47
N ASN A 2 15.46 4.39 -6.57
CA ASN A 2 14.01 4.60 -6.55
C ASN A 2 13.45 3.90 -5.32
N LYS A 3 13.35 4.63 -4.21
CA LYS A 3 12.78 4.16 -2.95
C LYS A 3 11.97 5.28 -2.32
N VAL A 4 10.89 4.90 -1.67
CA VAL A 4 9.93 5.80 -1.05
C VAL A 4 9.67 5.33 0.37
N PHE A 5 9.74 6.26 1.32
CA PHE A 5 9.38 6.04 2.72
C PHE A 5 8.28 7.04 3.08
N ILE A 6 7.13 6.53 3.52
CA ILE A 6 5.96 7.36 3.84
C ILE A 6 5.46 7.01 5.23
N ILE A 7 5.18 8.02 6.04
CA ILE A 7 4.31 7.90 7.21
C ILE A 7 2.96 8.50 6.84
N GLY A 8 1.90 7.71 6.93
CA GLY A 8 0.59 8.09 6.42
C GLY A 8 -0.56 7.42 7.14
N LYS A 9 -1.77 7.92 6.87
CA LYS A 9 -3.02 7.34 7.37
C LYS A 9 -3.76 6.65 6.23
N ILE A 10 -4.24 5.42 6.46
CA ILE A 10 -5.08 4.72 5.49
C ILE A 10 -6.44 5.44 5.38
N ILE A 11 -6.80 5.86 4.17
CA ILE A 11 -8.05 6.61 3.91
C ILE A 11 -9.12 5.80 3.18
N THR A 12 -8.76 4.70 2.53
CA THR A 12 -9.73 3.80 1.88
C THR A 12 -9.82 2.46 2.61
N GLU A 13 -10.87 1.68 2.34
CA GLU A 13 -10.82 0.24 2.58
C GLU A 13 -9.83 -0.42 1.61
N VAL A 14 -9.27 -1.57 2.01
CA VAL A 14 -8.37 -2.36 1.15
C VAL A 14 -9.20 -3.08 0.11
N LYS A 15 -8.93 -2.83 -1.18
CA LYS A 15 -9.52 -3.59 -2.29
C LYS A 15 -8.59 -4.71 -2.69
N PHE A 16 -9.03 -5.96 -2.55
CA PHE A 16 -8.25 -7.15 -2.87
C PHE A 16 -8.88 -7.91 -4.05
N ASP A 17 -8.05 -8.28 -5.04
CA ASP A 17 -8.48 -9.04 -6.22
C ASP A 17 -7.41 -10.09 -6.60
N PHE A 18 -7.83 -11.09 -7.39
CA PHE A 18 -6.91 -11.99 -8.10
C PHE A 18 -6.65 -11.50 -9.53
N ILE A 19 -5.41 -11.65 -10.00
CA ILE A 19 -5.01 -11.27 -11.36
C ILE A 19 -4.88 -12.53 -12.22
N LEU A 20 -5.55 -12.55 -13.36
CA LEU A 20 -5.43 -13.62 -14.36
C LEU A 20 -4.30 -13.30 -15.36
N ASN A 21 -3.60 -14.32 -15.83
CA ASN A 21 -2.56 -14.22 -16.86
C ASN A 21 -1.44 -13.19 -16.55
N SER A 22 -1.04 -13.10 -15.29
CA SER A 22 -0.02 -12.18 -14.79
C SER A 22 1.10 -12.95 -14.08
N LYS A 23 2.26 -12.30 -13.92
CA LYS A 23 3.33 -12.79 -13.04
C LYS A 23 2.88 -12.82 -11.58
N HIS A 24 2.01 -11.89 -11.19
CA HIS A 24 1.42 -11.78 -9.86
C HIS A 24 0.04 -12.44 -9.83
N ILE A 25 -0.30 -13.08 -8.73
CA ILE A 25 -1.55 -13.84 -8.55
C ILE A 25 -2.60 -13.00 -7.81
N SER A 26 -2.18 -12.21 -6.83
CA SER A 26 -3.08 -11.35 -6.05
C SER A 26 -2.60 -9.90 -6.00
N ILE A 27 -3.55 -8.99 -5.78
CA ILE A 27 -3.31 -7.55 -5.67
C ILE A 27 -4.18 -6.94 -4.59
N ALA A 28 -3.58 -6.09 -3.76
CA ALA A 28 -4.29 -5.21 -2.83
C ALA A 28 -4.02 -3.75 -3.20
N ARG A 29 -5.08 -2.93 -3.20
CA ARG A 29 -5.02 -1.48 -3.48
C ARG A 29 -5.58 -0.71 -2.30
N LEU A 30 -4.84 0.30 -1.87
CA LEU A 30 -5.23 1.17 -0.77
C LEU A 30 -4.76 2.61 -0.99
N GLY A 31 -5.57 3.57 -0.55
CA GLY A 31 -5.23 4.97 -0.50
C GLY A 31 -4.64 5.36 0.86
N VAL A 32 -3.57 6.14 0.82
CA VAL A 32 -2.86 6.66 2.00
C VAL A 32 -2.76 8.16 1.89
N THR A 33 -3.06 8.88 2.97
CA THR A 33 -2.74 10.31 3.08
C THR A 33 -1.41 10.47 3.80
N ALA A 34 -0.43 11.08 3.14
CA ALA A 34 0.86 11.41 3.76
C ALA A 34 0.67 12.40 4.91
N MET A 35 1.36 12.18 6.04
CA MET A 35 1.21 13.07 7.20
C MET A 35 1.86 14.45 7.01
N CYS A 36 2.86 14.57 6.12
CA CYS A 36 3.63 15.79 5.93
C CYS A 36 2.87 16.92 5.24
N ASP A 37 2.08 16.59 4.22
CA ASP A 37 1.43 17.56 3.32
C ASP A 37 -0.01 17.17 2.95
N LYS A 38 -0.52 16.06 3.51
CA LYS A 38 -1.83 15.49 3.21
C LYS A 38 -2.03 15.07 1.76
N GLN A 39 -0.94 14.83 1.01
CA GLN A 39 -1.05 14.26 -0.32
C GLN A 39 -1.67 12.86 -0.26
N GLU A 40 -2.61 12.58 -1.18
CA GLU A 40 -3.16 11.24 -1.36
C GLU A 40 -2.26 10.40 -2.27
N ILE A 41 -1.94 9.20 -1.83
CA ILE A 41 -0.99 8.29 -2.46
C ILE A 41 -1.70 6.96 -2.67
N ASN A 42 -1.66 6.47 -3.91
CA ASN A 42 -2.13 5.14 -4.26
C ASN A 42 -1.01 4.12 -3.99
N VAL A 43 -1.31 3.13 -3.16
CA VAL A 43 -0.38 2.05 -2.80
C VAL A 43 -0.90 0.73 -3.34
N ILE A 44 -0.01 -0.05 -3.94
CA ILE A 44 -0.30 -1.37 -4.50
C ILE A 44 0.62 -2.39 -3.84
N ALA A 45 0.03 -3.48 -3.36
CA ALA A 45 0.75 -4.66 -2.93
C ALA A 45 0.39 -5.85 -3.82
N TYR A 46 1.35 -6.76 -4.02
CA TYR A 46 1.16 -7.99 -4.79
C TYR A 46 1.43 -9.22 -3.95
N ASP A 47 0.82 -10.33 -4.33
CA ASP A 47 1.07 -11.68 -3.80
C ASP A 47 1.00 -11.72 -2.26
N GLU A 48 2.02 -12.26 -1.59
CA GLU A 48 2.05 -12.38 -0.12
C GLU A 48 1.83 -11.04 0.60
N MET A 49 2.32 -9.94 0.03
CA MET A 49 2.12 -8.61 0.59
C MET A 49 0.67 -8.15 0.41
N ALA A 50 0.01 -8.51 -0.69
CA ALA A 50 -1.41 -8.24 -0.88
C ALA A 50 -2.25 -8.97 0.17
N ASP A 51 -1.94 -10.24 0.42
CA ASP A 51 -2.64 -11.07 1.41
C ASP A 51 -2.46 -10.50 2.82
N TYR A 52 -1.23 -10.11 3.18
CA TYR A 52 -0.93 -9.47 4.46
C TYR A 52 -1.70 -8.15 4.63
N VAL A 53 -1.66 -7.27 3.63
CA VAL A 53 -2.35 -5.98 3.67
C VAL A 53 -3.85 -6.19 3.84
N TYR A 54 -4.45 -7.10 3.09
CA TYR A 54 -5.87 -7.41 3.21
C TYR A 54 -6.25 -7.98 4.59
N ALA A 55 -5.41 -8.84 5.16
CA ALA A 55 -5.69 -9.47 6.45
C ALA A 55 -5.50 -8.53 7.65
N LYS A 56 -4.55 -7.59 7.58
CA LYS A 56 -4.09 -6.82 8.75
C LYS A 56 -4.35 -5.32 8.69
N ILE A 57 -4.36 -4.73 7.51
CA ILE A 57 -4.43 -3.28 7.34
C ILE A 57 -5.90 -2.86 7.17
N LYS A 58 -6.30 -1.81 7.91
CA LYS A 58 -7.66 -1.28 7.89
C LYS A 58 -7.64 0.23 7.71
N GLN A 59 -8.77 0.76 7.25
CA GLN A 59 -8.98 2.21 7.19
C GLN A 59 -8.70 2.83 8.57
N LYS A 60 -8.14 4.04 8.57
CA LYS A 60 -7.74 4.83 9.74
C LYS A 60 -6.47 4.37 10.47
N HIS A 61 -5.89 3.20 10.16
CA HIS A 61 -4.56 2.84 10.67
C HIS A 61 -3.53 3.90 10.26
N ILE A 62 -2.60 4.19 11.16
CA ILE A 62 -1.41 4.99 10.87
C ILE A 62 -0.29 4.00 10.57
N VAL A 63 0.34 4.17 9.41
CA VAL A 63 1.32 3.22 8.89
C VAL A 63 2.62 3.89 8.49
N MET A 64 3.72 3.17 8.62
CA MET A 64 4.96 3.43 7.91
C MET A 64 5.01 2.50 6.69
N ILE A 65 5.29 3.06 5.53
CA ILE A 65 5.40 2.36 4.24
C ILE A 65 6.82 2.50 3.72
N ASN A 66 7.40 1.40 3.27
CA ASN A 66 8.56 1.38 2.38
C ASN A 66 8.17 0.75 1.05
N GLY A 67 8.64 1.32 -0.05
CA GLY A 67 8.37 0.83 -1.39
C GLY A 67 9.14 1.57 -2.46
N TYR A 68 8.68 1.50 -3.69
CA TYR A 68 9.23 2.24 -4.83
C TYR A 68 8.12 2.85 -5.68
N LEU A 69 8.44 3.93 -6.39
CA LEU A 69 7.48 4.58 -7.27
C LEU A 69 7.41 3.86 -8.61
N GLU A 70 6.21 3.55 -9.07
CA GLU A 70 5.93 3.07 -10.41
C GLU A 70 4.84 3.93 -11.04
N TYR A 71 5.25 4.87 -11.89
CA TYR A 71 4.41 5.94 -12.42
C TYR A 71 3.82 6.81 -11.30
N ASP A 72 2.50 6.72 -11.08
CA ASP A 72 1.72 7.51 -10.13
C ASP A 72 1.34 6.71 -8.87
N LYS A 73 1.87 5.49 -8.71
CA LYS A 73 1.60 4.64 -7.55
C LYS A 73 2.88 4.18 -6.85
N VAL A 74 2.73 3.83 -5.58
CA VAL A 74 3.80 3.19 -4.80
C VAL A 74 3.57 1.68 -4.80
N ILE A 75 4.56 0.92 -5.24
CA ILE A 75 4.58 -0.53 -5.06
C ILE A 75 5.18 -0.83 -3.70
N LEU A 76 4.44 -1.59 -2.89
CA LEU A 76 4.74 -1.84 -1.49
C LEU A 76 5.80 -2.94 -1.33
N GLU A 77 6.86 -2.63 -0.58
CA GLU A 77 7.87 -3.60 -0.14
C GLU A 77 7.67 -3.99 1.33
N ASP A 78 7.31 -3.04 2.20
CA ASP A 78 7.03 -3.28 3.62
C ASP A 78 6.02 -2.28 4.18
N ILE A 79 5.23 -2.70 5.17
CA ILE A 79 4.25 -1.86 5.87
C ILE A 79 4.13 -2.24 7.35
N GLN A 80 4.20 -1.22 8.20
CA GLN A 80 4.12 -1.38 9.66
C GLN A 80 3.03 -0.46 10.23
N ILE A 81 2.17 -1.00 11.08
CA ILE A 81 1.18 -0.23 11.84
C ILE A 81 1.91 0.44 13.01
N LEU A 82 1.75 1.75 13.17
CA LEU A 82 2.44 2.52 14.22
C LEU A 82 1.60 2.72 15.49
N LEU A 83 0.27 2.73 15.38
CA LEU A 83 -0.69 3.01 16.45
C LEU A 83 -1.97 2.19 16.27
#